data_AF-B1GZW2-F1
#
_entry.id   AF-B1GZW2-F1
#
_cell.length_a   1.000
_cell.length_b   1.000
_cell.length_c   1.000
_cell.angle_alpha   90.00
_cell.angle_beta   90.00
_cell.angle_gamma   90.00
#
_symmetry.space_group_name_H-M   'P 1'
#
loop_
_entity.id
_entity.type
_entity.pdbx_description
1 polymer ?
#
loop_
_entity_poly.entity_id
_entity_poly.type
_entity_poly.pdbx_seq_one_letter_code
_entity_poly.pdbx_strand_id
1 'polypeptide(L)'
;MSQKVKMPERDPKIRKKDFKQVNTGYTRDEMLKEAKRCLQCKNPSCSRGCPVEVNIPGFIKYLAGDNPSQAVKVLKQKNNLPAVCGRVCPQENQCERLCILGKKGESICIGNLERYATDIAFENNDSIAVAEKSGVKVAVVGSGPAGLTCGGDLLKMGYDVTVYESLHSAGGVLRYGIPEFRLPKEVLDKEINNLKKLGMKIILNTLIGRTRTVKELFNESYKAIFISVGAGLPVFPGIEGENLNHVYCSNEFLVRVNLMRSFDFPNYDTPVYRGKNVVVIGGGNTAMDSARTALRLGAESVKLIYRRTEKEMPAREEERLHARKEGIEFIVLTNPVKFIGDEKKFVKAVECIKMELGDYDDSGRRHPQEIKESNYAIETDMVILALGLHPNPVLTLLTEGLNTDRHGYIIIDDNYMTSVPGVFAGGDIVGGDTVIEAMGMGKKAARSIACYLNQK
;
A
#
# COMPACT_ATOMS: atom_id res chain seq x y z
N MET A 1 17.81 -13.65 -26.31
CA MET A 1 17.02 -12.45 -25.92
C MET A 1 17.79 -11.70 -24.85
N SER A 2 17.75 -10.38 -24.82
CA SER A 2 18.45 -9.61 -23.79
C SER A 2 17.81 -9.81 -22.42
N GLN A 3 18.65 -10.05 -21.42
CA GLN A 3 18.23 -10.18 -20.02
C GLN A 3 17.68 -8.86 -19.47
N LYS A 4 16.76 -8.99 -18.53
CA LYS A 4 16.17 -7.94 -17.73
C LYS A 4 17.26 -7.22 -16.95
N VAL A 5 17.28 -5.90 -17.06
CA VAL A 5 18.23 -5.09 -16.30
C VAL A 5 17.84 -5.18 -14.82
N LYS A 6 18.78 -5.61 -13.98
CA LYS A 6 18.53 -5.74 -12.54
C LYS A 6 18.52 -4.36 -11.90
N MET A 7 17.60 -4.14 -10.96
CA MET A 7 17.57 -2.91 -10.16
C MET A 7 18.82 -2.85 -9.28
N PRO A 8 19.60 -1.76 -9.34
CA PRO A 8 20.70 -1.56 -8.42
C PRO A 8 20.18 -1.39 -6.97
N GLU A 9 20.86 -2.06 -6.04
CA GLU A 9 20.49 -2.11 -4.63
C GLU A 9 21.68 -1.69 -3.76
N ARG A 10 21.40 -1.05 -2.62
CA ARG A 10 22.41 -0.86 -1.56
C ARG A 10 22.84 -2.20 -0.96
N ASP A 11 24.08 -2.28 -0.48
CA ASP A 11 24.60 -3.47 0.22
C ASP A 11 23.70 -3.83 1.42
N PRO A 12 23.20 -5.08 1.53
CA PRO A 12 22.40 -5.55 2.66
C PRO A 12 23.04 -5.30 4.04
N LYS A 13 24.37 -5.41 4.16
CA LYS A 13 25.11 -5.19 5.42
C LYS A 13 25.06 -3.73 5.89
N ILE A 14 24.92 -2.80 4.95
CA ILE A 14 24.85 -1.35 5.21
C ILE A 14 23.38 -0.94 5.38
N ARG A 15 22.52 -1.28 4.41
CA ARG A 15 21.12 -0.80 4.34
C ARG A 15 20.23 -1.28 5.47
N LYS A 16 20.63 -2.35 6.19
CA LYS A 16 19.89 -2.84 7.35
C LYS A 16 20.02 -1.95 8.59
N LYS A 17 20.87 -0.92 8.55
CA LYS A 17 21.16 -0.02 9.68
C LYS A 17 20.53 1.36 9.57
N ASP A 18 19.81 1.64 8.48
CA ASP A 18 19.15 2.93 8.27
C ASP A 18 17.85 2.77 7.48
N PHE A 19 17.05 3.84 7.46
CA PHE A 19 15.76 3.90 6.78
C PHE A 19 15.84 4.44 5.35
N LYS A 20 17.05 4.63 4.78
CA LYS A 20 17.19 5.14 3.41
C LYS A 20 16.78 4.06 2.40
N GLN A 21 16.29 4.51 1.24
CA GLN A 21 15.76 3.65 0.20
C GLN A 21 16.75 2.53 -0.20
N VAL A 22 16.26 1.28 -0.30
CA VAL A 22 17.08 0.12 -0.65
C VAL A 22 17.50 0.13 -2.12
N ASN A 23 16.53 0.30 -3.01
CA ASN A 23 16.74 0.36 -4.45
C ASN A 23 17.21 1.76 -4.84
N THR A 24 18.34 1.87 -5.53
CA THR A 24 18.92 3.18 -5.90
C THR A 24 18.40 3.73 -7.23
N GLY A 25 17.62 2.95 -7.98
CA GLY A 25 17.11 3.35 -9.30
C GLY A 25 18.09 3.04 -10.42
N TYR A 26 17.62 3.14 -11.66
CA TYR A 26 18.48 2.96 -12.83
C TYR A 26 19.34 4.18 -13.12
N THR A 27 20.54 3.92 -13.63
CA THR A 27 21.29 4.89 -14.42
C THR A 27 20.63 5.12 -15.79
N ARG A 28 21.03 6.18 -16.49
CA ARG A 28 20.55 6.46 -17.85
C ARG A 28 20.80 5.30 -18.81
N ASP A 29 21.97 4.70 -18.77
CA ASP A 29 22.35 3.61 -19.68
C ASP A 29 21.55 2.32 -19.40
N GLU A 30 21.37 1.99 -18.12
CA GLU A 30 20.52 0.88 -17.69
C GLU A 30 19.06 1.08 -18.11
N MET A 31 18.54 2.28 -17.91
CA MET A 31 17.20 2.64 -18.36
C MET A 31 17.07 2.49 -19.89
N LEU A 32 18.00 3.05 -20.68
CA LEU A 32 17.95 2.96 -22.14
C LEU A 32 18.02 1.52 -22.62
N LYS A 33 18.89 0.72 -21.99
CA LYS A 33 19.01 -0.72 -22.28
C LYS A 33 17.71 -1.45 -22.00
N GLU A 34 17.05 -1.18 -20.87
CA GLU A 34 15.79 -1.83 -20.49
C GLU A 34 14.62 -1.34 -21.36
N ALA A 35 14.48 -0.04 -21.59
CA ALA A 35 13.41 0.56 -22.39
C ALA A 35 13.41 0.04 -23.84
N LYS A 36 14.61 -0.14 -24.44
CA LYS A 36 14.78 -0.68 -25.80
C LYS A 36 14.39 -2.15 -25.95
N ARG A 37 14.16 -2.89 -24.84
CA ARG A 37 13.64 -4.27 -24.89
C ARG A 37 12.15 -4.30 -25.24
N CYS A 38 11.43 -3.20 -25.06
CA CYS A 38 9.98 -3.13 -25.28
C CYS A 38 9.65 -3.35 -26.76
N LEU A 39 8.78 -4.34 -27.03
CA LEU A 39 8.37 -4.72 -28.39
C LEU A 39 7.40 -3.73 -29.05
N GLN A 40 7.00 -2.66 -28.36
CA GLN A 40 6.01 -1.68 -28.85
C GLN A 40 4.75 -2.35 -29.42
N CYS A 41 4.19 -3.29 -28.65
CA CYS A 41 3.06 -4.11 -29.09
C CYS A 41 1.84 -3.26 -29.46
N LYS A 42 1.25 -3.50 -30.65
CA LYS A 42 0.03 -2.82 -31.11
C LYS A 42 -1.16 -3.00 -30.15
N ASN A 43 -1.28 -4.19 -29.56
CA ASN A 43 -2.32 -4.54 -28.57
C ASN A 43 -1.66 -4.84 -27.20
N PRO A 44 -1.33 -3.82 -26.40
CA PRO A 44 -0.52 -4.00 -25.19
C PRO A 44 -1.31 -4.64 -24.05
N SER A 45 -1.08 -5.93 -23.81
CA SER A 45 -1.64 -6.65 -22.66
C SER A 45 -1.11 -6.12 -21.31
N CYS A 46 0.09 -5.53 -21.28
CA CYS A 46 0.62 -4.88 -20.08
C CYS A 46 -0.27 -3.71 -19.61
N SER A 47 -0.80 -2.89 -20.53
CA SER A 47 -1.70 -1.78 -20.18
C SER A 47 -3.02 -2.27 -19.61
N ARG A 48 -3.55 -3.38 -20.14
CA ARG A 48 -4.77 -4.02 -19.60
C ARG A 48 -4.54 -4.64 -18.22
N GLY A 49 -3.32 -5.07 -17.92
CA GLY A 49 -2.93 -5.59 -16.60
C GLY A 49 -2.65 -4.50 -15.57
N CYS A 50 -2.72 -3.22 -15.95
CA CYS A 50 -2.56 -2.10 -15.03
C CYS A 50 -3.95 -1.63 -14.58
N PRO A 51 -4.29 -1.68 -13.27
CA PRO A 51 -5.61 -1.27 -12.78
C PRO A 51 -6.02 0.19 -13.09
N VAL A 52 -5.03 1.07 -13.31
CA VAL A 52 -5.27 2.48 -13.71
C VAL A 52 -5.06 2.72 -15.21
N GLU A 53 -4.85 1.66 -16.00
CA GLU A 53 -4.84 1.69 -17.47
C GLU A 53 -3.74 2.61 -18.07
N VAL A 54 -2.53 2.56 -17.52
CA VAL A 54 -1.39 3.36 -18.02
C VAL A 54 -1.07 2.99 -19.48
N ASN A 55 -0.75 4.00 -20.30
CA ASN A 55 -0.19 3.81 -21.64
C ASN A 55 1.30 3.41 -21.56
N ILE A 56 1.53 2.15 -21.20
CA ILE A 56 2.85 1.58 -20.94
C ILE A 56 3.79 1.66 -22.16
N PRO A 57 3.41 1.18 -23.37
CA PRO A 57 4.28 1.31 -24.53
C PRO A 57 4.60 2.76 -24.86
N GLY A 58 3.64 3.67 -24.67
CA GLY A 58 3.79 5.10 -24.94
C GLY A 58 4.87 5.75 -24.09
N PHE A 59 4.83 5.61 -22.76
CA PHE A 59 5.86 6.22 -21.91
C PHE A 59 7.23 5.55 -22.12
N ILE A 60 7.26 4.23 -22.34
CA ILE A 60 8.51 3.50 -22.61
C ILE A 60 9.12 3.93 -23.94
N LYS A 61 8.31 4.25 -24.96
CA LYS A 61 8.80 4.79 -26.24
C LYS A 61 9.57 6.10 -26.02
N TYR A 62 9.05 7.00 -25.18
CA TYR A 62 9.74 8.24 -24.84
C TYR A 62 11.03 7.98 -24.05
N LEU A 63 11.03 7.03 -23.11
CA LEU A 63 12.25 6.62 -22.40
C LEU A 63 13.31 6.01 -23.33
N ALA A 64 12.91 5.18 -24.29
CA ALA A 64 13.82 4.61 -25.28
C ALA A 64 14.48 5.68 -26.18
N GLY A 65 13.81 6.84 -26.35
CA GLY A 65 14.32 8.05 -26.97
C GLY A 65 14.92 9.07 -26.01
N ASP A 66 15.24 8.65 -24.78
CA ASP A 66 15.85 9.48 -23.71
C ASP A 66 15.06 10.75 -23.34
N ASN A 67 13.72 10.67 -23.37
CA ASN A 67 12.84 11.78 -23.04
C ASN A 67 11.96 11.49 -21.81
N PRO A 68 12.53 11.53 -20.58
CA PRO A 68 11.80 11.22 -19.35
C PRO A 68 10.65 12.19 -19.07
N SER A 69 10.77 13.47 -19.45
CA SER A 69 9.71 14.48 -19.25
C SER A 69 8.43 14.14 -20.03
N GLN A 70 8.55 13.72 -21.28
CA GLN A 70 7.39 13.27 -22.06
C GLN A 70 6.84 11.94 -21.55
N ALA A 71 7.71 11.05 -21.04
CA ALA A 71 7.26 9.82 -20.37
C ALA A 71 6.38 10.13 -19.15
N VAL A 72 6.78 11.07 -18.28
CA VAL A 72 5.99 11.51 -17.13
C VAL A 72 4.65 12.10 -17.53
N LYS A 73 4.58 12.89 -18.60
CA LYS A 73 3.30 13.39 -19.15
C LYS A 73 2.36 12.25 -19.49
N VAL A 74 2.85 11.23 -20.21
CA VAL A 74 2.05 10.04 -20.56
C VAL A 74 1.60 9.27 -19.33
N LEU A 75 2.46 9.12 -18.32
CA LEU A 75 2.10 8.48 -17.05
C LEU A 75 0.97 9.24 -16.33
N LYS A 76 1.13 10.56 -16.17
CA LYS A 76 0.19 11.43 -15.43
C LYS A 76 -1.19 11.61 -16.09
N GLN A 77 -1.33 11.24 -17.37
CA GLN A 77 -2.65 11.15 -18.02
C GLN A 77 -3.58 10.14 -17.33
N LYS A 78 -3.01 9.08 -16.77
CA LYS A 78 -3.78 7.95 -16.22
C LYS A 78 -3.43 7.63 -14.76
N ASN A 79 -2.24 7.98 -14.30
CA ASN A 79 -1.79 7.69 -12.95
C ASN A 79 -1.58 8.99 -12.17
N ASN A 80 -2.25 9.13 -11.02
CA ASN A 80 -2.10 10.31 -10.14
C ASN A 80 -0.89 10.20 -9.21
N LEU A 81 -0.30 9.00 -9.04
CA LEU A 81 0.83 8.76 -8.13
C LEU A 81 1.94 7.90 -8.79
N PRO A 82 2.40 8.20 -10.02
CA PRO A 82 3.33 7.33 -10.75
C PRO A 82 4.64 7.07 -10.01
N ALA A 83 5.16 8.05 -9.25
CA ALA A 83 6.39 7.86 -8.49
C ALA A 83 6.23 6.88 -7.32
N VAL A 84 5.00 6.75 -6.80
CA VAL A 84 4.64 5.76 -5.79
C VAL A 84 4.47 4.39 -6.45
N CYS A 85 3.68 4.31 -7.53
CA CYS A 85 3.36 3.05 -8.22
C CYS A 85 4.61 2.31 -8.70
N GLY A 86 5.57 3.03 -9.29
CA GLY A 86 6.84 2.44 -9.73
C GLY A 86 7.66 1.78 -8.59
N ARG A 87 7.39 2.13 -7.33
CA ARG A 87 8.08 1.60 -6.15
C ARG A 87 7.33 0.47 -5.45
N VAL A 88 6.01 0.54 -5.38
CA VAL A 88 5.23 -0.32 -4.45
C VAL A 88 4.28 -1.29 -5.14
N CYS A 89 4.01 -1.15 -6.44
CA CYS A 89 3.14 -2.08 -7.15
C CYS A 89 3.75 -3.50 -7.15
N PRO A 90 2.95 -4.57 -6.97
CA PRO A 90 3.39 -5.94 -7.21
C PRO A 90 3.31 -6.23 -8.72
N GLN A 91 4.27 -5.72 -9.49
CA GLN A 91 4.23 -5.79 -10.96
C GLN A 91 4.19 -7.23 -11.47
N GLU A 92 4.76 -8.18 -10.73
CA GLU A 92 4.76 -9.62 -10.99
C GLU A 92 3.35 -10.22 -11.08
N ASN A 93 2.36 -9.55 -10.48
CA ASN A 93 0.96 -9.97 -10.49
C ASN A 93 0.10 -9.12 -11.45
N GLN A 94 0.69 -8.15 -12.14
CA GLN A 94 -0.03 -7.09 -12.86
C GLN A 94 0.52 -6.85 -14.27
N CYS A 95 1.04 -5.65 -14.54
CA CYS A 95 1.46 -5.22 -15.87
C CYS A 95 2.61 -6.07 -16.43
N GLU A 96 3.55 -6.49 -15.59
CA GLU A 96 4.70 -7.30 -16.02
C GLU A 96 4.31 -8.77 -16.25
N ARG A 97 3.36 -9.30 -15.46
CA ARG A 97 2.76 -10.63 -15.67
C ARG A 97 2.18 -10.77 -17.08
N LEU A 98 1.53 -9.72 -17.55
CA LEU A 98 0.88 -9.71 -18.86
C LEU A 98 1.80 -9.25 -19.99
N CYS A 99 3.08 -8.99 -19.74
CA CYS A 99 4.03 -8.59 -20.77
C CYS A 99 4.23 -9.70 -21.81
N ILE A 100 4.04 -9.41 -23.10
CA ILE A 100 4.21 -10.40 -24.18
C ILE A 100 5.64 -10.93 -24.24
N LEU A 101 6.64 -10.08 -23.98
CA LEU A 101 8.05 -10.49 -23.94
C LEU A 101 8.29 -11.53 -22.83
N GLY A 102 7.61 -11.40 -21.69
CA GLY A 102 7.70 -12.33 -20.56
C GLY A 102 7.21 -13.74 -20.87
N LYS A 103 6.45 -13.95 -21.97
CA LYS A 103 6.04 -15.30 -22.40
C LYS A 103 7.17 -16.11 -23.04
N LYS A 104 8.21 -15.44 -23.56
CA LYS A 104 9.34 -16.07 -24.25
C LYS A 104 10.68 -15.83 -23.53
N GLY A 105 10.66 -15.20 -22.37
CA GLY A 105 11.84 -14.77 -21.62
C GLY A 105 11.43 -13.90 -20.43
N GLU A 106 12.21 -12.89 -20.12
CA GLU A 106 11.90 -12.00 -18.99
C GLU A 106 11.07 -10.79 -19.44
N SER A 107 10.09 -10.40 -18.62
CA SER A 107 9.28 -9.20 -18.84
C SER A 107 10.12 -7.92 -18.89
N ILE A 108 9.51 -6.84 -19.39
CA ILE A 108 10.05 -5.49 -19.21
C ILE A 108 9.92 -5.08 -17.74
N CYS A 109 10.93 -4.43 -17.16
CA CYS A 109 10.86 -3.80 -15.83
C CYS A 109 10.01 -2.52 -15.87
N ILE A 110 8.70 -2.65 -16.11
CA ILE A 110 7.79 -1.52 -16.28
C ILE A 110 7.83 -0.61 -15.04
N GLY A 111 7.79 -1.20 -13.84
CA GLY A 111 7.82 -0.42 -12.59
C GLY A 111 9.09 0.40 -12.43
N ASN A 112 10.24 -0.18 -12.77
CA ASN A 112 11.53 0.51 -12.66
C ASN A 112 11.67 1.63 -13.70
N LEU A 113 11.13 1.44 -14.90
CA LEU A 113 11.08 2.49 -15.93
C LEU A 113 10.13 3.63 -15.53
N GLU A 114 8.97 3.31 -14.96
CA GLU A 114 8.04 4.32 -14.40
C GLU A 114 8.70 5.12 -13.27
N ARG A 115 9.40 4.42 -12.36
CA ARG A 115 10.21 5.04 -11.31
C ARG A 115 11.30 5.95 -11.89
N TYR A 116 12.09 5.47 -12.87
CA TYR A 116 13.15 6.29 -13.45
C TYR A 116 12.59 7.58 -14.07
N ALA A 117 11.51 7.47 -14.86
CA ALA A 117 10.89 8.63 -15.49
C ALA A 117 10.50 9.69 -14.45
N THR A 118 9.86 9.23 -13.37
CA THR A 118 9.40 10.11 -12.29
C THR A 118 10.53 10.64 -11.43
N ASP A 119 11.60 9.87 -11.18
CA ASP A 119 12.75 10.33 -10.40
C ASP A 119 13.54 11.42 -11.14
N ILE A 120 13.67 11.33 -12.48
CA ILE A 120 14.41 12.32 -13.28
C ILE A 120 13.57 13.56 -13.60
N ALA A 121 12.32 13.39 -14.00
CA ALA A 121 11.48 14.48 -14.49
C ALA A 121 10.36 14.85 -13.51
N PHE A 122 10.55 14.62 -12.21
CA PHE A 122 9.54 14.87 -11.18
C PHE A 122 9.03 16.32 -11.22
N GLU A 123 9.95 17.26 -11.38
CA GLU A 123 9.72 18.71 -11.22
C GLU A 123 9.11 19.37 -12.45
N ASN A 124 9.07 18.68 -13.59
CA ASN A 124 8.43 19.18 -14.81
C ASN A 124 6.90 19.11 -14.65
N ASN A 125 6.37 20.11 -13.95
CA ASN A 125 4.97 20.43 -13.72
C ASN A 125 4.33 21.04 -14.97
N ASP A 126 4.58 20.45 -16.14
CA ASP A 126 3.86 20.84 -17.34
C ASP A 126 2.37 20.62 -17.09
N SER A 127 1.61 21.71 -17.26
CA SER A 127 0.20 21.85 -16.94
C SER A 127 -0.59 20.63 -17.45
N ILE A 128 -1.01 19.77 -16.52
CA ILE A 128 -2.03 18.77 -16.85
C ILE A 128 -3.28 19.59 -17.20
N ALA A 129 -3.85 19.34 -18.37
CA ALA A 129 -5.09 19.99 -18.77
C ALA A 129 -6.18 19.67 -17.74
N VAL A 130 -6.77 20.71 -17.18
CA VAL A 130 -7.92 20.65 -16.28
C VAL A 130 -9.11 21.23 -17.04
N ALA A 131 -10.26 20.57 -16.96
CA ALA A 131 -11.50 21.10 -17.54
C ALA A 131 -11.94 22.41 -16.84
N GLU A 132 -12.84 23.15 -17.47
CA GLU A 132 -13.43 24.33 -16.84
C GLU A 132 -14.13 23.97 -15.53
N LYS A 133 -14.05 24.85 -14.54
CA LYS A 133 -14.62 24.61 -13.22
C LYS A 133 -16.14 24.58 -13.30
N SER A 134 -16.74 23.47 -12.87
CA SER A 134 -18.19 23.31 -12.79
C SER A 134 -18.83 24.02 -11.59
N GLY A 135 -18.02 24.34 -10.56
CA GLY A 135 -18.50 24.85 -9.26
C GLY A 135 -19.21 23.80 -8.40
N VAL A 136 -19.30 22.55 -8.88
CA VAL A 136 -19.94 21.44 -8.16
C VAL A 136 -18.95 20.83 -7.17
N LYS A 137 -19.34 20.77 -5.90
CA LYS A 137 -18.50 20.28 -4.80
C LYS A 137 -18.62 18.76 -4.62
N VAL A 138 -17.46 18.09 -4.49
CA VAL A 138 -17.36 16.67 -4.16
C VAL A 138 -16.46 16.47 -2.94
N ALA A 139 -16.94 15.71 -1.95
CA ALA A 139 -16.14 15.35 -0.78
C ALA A 139 -15.49 13.98 -0.99
N VAL A 140 -14.22 13.85 -0.62
CA VAL A 140 -13.50 12.59 -0.57
C VAL A 140 -13.13 12.32 0.89
N VAL A 141 -13.49 11.17 1.43
CA VAL A 141 -13.22 10.78 2.81
C VAL A 141 -12.09 9.74 2.82
N GLY A 142 -10.96 10.12 3.39
CA GLY A 142 -9.71 9.37 3.37
C GLY A 142 -8.74 9.88 2.30
N SER A 143 -7.48 10.10 2.67
CA SER A 143 -6.42 10.56 1.77
C SER A 143 -5.47 9.44 1.33
N GLY A 144 -5.95 8.20 1.35
CA GLY A 144 -5.22 7.04 0.83
C GLY A 144 -5.13 7.04 -0.71
N PRO A 145 -4.51 6.00 -1.30
CA PRO A 145 -4.33 5.89 -2.75
C PRO A 145 -5.63 6.04 -3.55
N ALA A 146 -6.73 5.40 -3.09
CA ALA A 146 -8.04 5.51 -3.72
C ALA A 146 -8.58 6.94 -3.70
N GLY A 147 -8.56 7.59 -2.52
CA GLY A 147 -9.07 8.96 -2.34
C GLY A 147 -8.28 9.99 -3.14
N LEU A 148 -6.95 9.94 -3.09
CA LEU A 148 -6.08 10.82 -3.88
C LEU A 148 -6.29 10.62 -5.38
N THR A 149 -6.51 9.38 -5.82
CA THR A 149 -6.77 9.09 -7.24
C THR A 149 -8.14 9.57 -7.68
N CYS A 150 -9.19 9.26 -6.92
CA CYS A 150 -10.55 9.70 -7.22
C CYS A 150 -10.63 11.23 -7.26
N GLY A 151 -10.11 11.89 -6.22
CA GLY A 151 -10.08 13.35 -6.13
C GLY A 151 -9.24 13.98 -7.24
N GLY A 152 -8.10 13.40 -7.59
CA GLY A 152 -7.25 13.87 -8.69
C GLY A 152 -7.94 13.81 -10.05
N ASP A 153 -8.67 12.72 -10.34
CA ASP A 153 -9.41 12.59 -11.60
C ASP A 153 -10.64 13.50 -11.64
N LEU A 154 -11.37 13.66 -10.53
CA LEU A 154 -12.48 14.61 -10.44
C LEU A 154 -12.04 16.07 -10.60
N LEU A 155 -10.86 16.44 -10.08
CA LEU A 155 -10.28 17.76 -10.33
C LEU A 155 -10.02 17.99 -11.82
N LYS A 156 -9.43 17.01 -12.52
CA LYS A 156 -9.20 17.10 -13.98
C LYS A 156 -10.51 17.25 -14.76
N MET A 157 -11.63 16.75 -14.23
CA MET A 157 -12.98 16.89 -14.79
C MET A 157 -13.67 18.22 -14.40
N GLY A 158 -13.02 19.10 -13.64
CA GLY A 158 -13.53 20.43 -13.31
C GLY A 158 -14.33 20.54 -12.01
N TYR A 159 -14.40 19.47 -11.19
CA TYR A 159 -15.11 19.50 -9.92
C TYR A 159 -14.29 20.13 -8.79
N ASP A 160 -14.97 20.76 -7.82
CA ASP A 160 -14.34 21.29 -6.61
C ASP A 160 -14.20 20.19 -5.55
N VAL A 161 -12.99 19.64 -5.42
CA VAL A 161 -12.72 18.49 -4.54
C VAL A 161 -12.14 18.90 -3.19
N THR A 162 -12.74 18.41 -2.11
CA THR A 162 -12.19 18.49 -0.76
C THR A 162 -11.99 17.09 -0.18
N VAL A 163 -10.76 16.78 0.22
CA VAL A 163 -10.38 15.53 0.89
C VAL A 163 -10.36 15.75 2.40
N TYR A 164 -11.05 14.91 3.15
CA TYR A 164 -11.01 14.86 4.61
C TYR A 164 -10.16 13.70 5.07
N GLU A 165 -9.18 13.96 5.93
CA GLU A 165 -8.26 12.97 6.47
C GLU A 165 -8.30 12.99 8.00
N SER A 166 -8.42 11.81 8.60
CA SER A 166 -8.46 11.61 10.05
C SER A 166 -7.14 11.93 10.74
N LEU A 167 -6.01 11.65 10.08
CA LEU A 167 -4.67 11.85 10.63
C LEU A 167 -4.18 13.28 10.39
N HIS A 168 -3.10 13.64 11.09
CA HIS A 168 -2.40 14.91 10.95
C HIS A 168 -1.55 15.01 9.67
N SER A 169 -1.57 13.98 8.82
CA SER A 169 -0.86 13.98 7.54
C SER A 169 -1.52 13.06 6.51
N ALA A 170 -1.49 13.49 5.24
CA ALA A 170 -2.17 12.81 4.14
C ALA A 170 -1.36 11.67 3.50
N GLY A 171 -2.04 10.69 2.93
CA GLY A 171 -1.44 9.60 2.15
C GLY A 171 -1.82 8.18 2.61
N GLY A 172 -2.54 8.05 3.73
CA GLY A 172 -2.94 6.76 4.29
C GLY A 172 -1.76 5.81 4.48
N VAL A 173 -1.92 4.55 4.06
CA VAL A 173 -0.89 3.50 4.19
C VAL A 173 0.44 3.86 3.51
N LEU A 174 0.45 4.72 2.49
CA LEU A 174 1.68 5.20 1.85
C LEU A 174 2.55 6.01 2.84
N ARG A 175 1.93 6.64 3.83
CA ARG A 175 2.62 7.41 4.87
C ARG A 175 2.87 6.58 6.11
N TYR A 176 1.83 6.04 6.74
CA TYR A 176 1.98 5.39 8.04
C TYR A 176 2.40 3.92 7.95
N GLY A 177 2.13 3.24 6.83
CA GLY A 177 2.36 1.80 6.67
C GLY A 177 3.69 1.47 6.00
N ILE A 178 3.85 1.90 4.74
CA ILE A 178 5.01 1.55 3.92
C ILE A 178 6.25 2.33 4.39
N PRO A 179 7.34 1.68 4.85
CA PRO A 179 8.51 2.40 5.38
C PRO A 179 9.32 3.17 4.33
N GLU A 180 10.13 4.12 4.79
CA GLU A 180 10.96 5.00 3.93
C GLU A 180 11.98 4.23 3.06
N PHE A 181 12.45 3.08 3.54
CA PHE A 181 13.39 2.26 2.80
C PHE A 181 12.76 1.63 1.54
N ARG A 182 11.43 1.65 1.40
CA ARG A 182 10.67 1.29 0.19
C ARG A 182 10.12 2.52 -0.52
N LEU A 183 9.41 3.37 0.22
CA LEU A 183 8.76 4.58 -0.28
C LEU A 183 9.18 5.81 0.53
N PRO A 184 10.13 6.61 0.01
CA PRO A 184 10.54 7.86 0.65
C PRO A 184 9.35 8.82 0.82
N LYS A 185 9.20 9.43 2.00
CA LYS A 185 8.04 10.31 2.28
C LYS A 185 8.03 11.57 1.42
N GLU A 186 9.21 12.09 1.08
CA GLU A 186 9.35 13.22 0.17
C GLU A 186 8.73 12.94 -1.21
N VAL A 187 8.84 11.70 -1.72
CA VAL A 187 8.23 11.32 -3.01
C VAL A 187 6.70 11.41 -2.92
N LEU A 188 6.13 10.93 -1.81
CA LEU A 188 4.69 11.04 -1.54
C LEU A 188 4.26 12.50 -1.36
N ASP A 189 5.03 13.29 -0.59
CA ASP A 189 4.75 14.71 -0.37
C ASP A 189 4.70 15.48 -1.67
N LYS A 190 5.64 15.23 -2.59
CA LYS A 190 5.66 15.88 -3.89
C LYS A 190 4.43 15.51 -4.74
N GLU A 191 3.98 14.25 -4.74
CA GLU A 191 2.75 13.86 -5.46
C GLU A 191 1.49 14.52 -4.85
N ILE A 192 1.37 14.52 -3.53
CA ILE A 192 0.25 15.20 -2.84
C ILE A 192 0.28 16.70 -3.12
N ASN A 193 1.46 17.32 -3.13
CA ASN A 193 1.60 18.74 -3.45
C ASN A 193 1.25 19.05 -4.90
N ASN A 194 1.50 18.14 -5.84
CA ASN A 194 1.02 18.30 -7.22
C ASN A 194 -0.52 18.30 -7.27
N LEU A 195 -1.19 17.42 -6.53
CA LEU A 195 -2.66 17.43 -6.44
C LEU A 195 -3.19 18.73 -5.79
N LYS A 196 -2.52 19.23 -4.74
CA LYS A 196 -2.87 20.54 -4.15
C LYS A 196 -2.70 21.69 -5.14
N LYS A 197 -1.63 21.69 -5.95
CA LYS A 197 -1.41 22.67 -7.03
C LYS A 197 -2.50 22.61 -8.11
N LEU A 198 -3.08 21.44 -8.36
CA LEU A 198 -4.25 21.28 -9.23
C LEU A 198 -5.56 21.78 -8.61
N GLY A 199 -5.56 22.19 -7.34
CA GLY A 199 -6.73 22.72 -6.63
C GLY A 199 -7.33 21.78 -5.57
N MET A 200 -6.72 20.62 -5.31
CA MET A 200 -7.18 19.73 -4.24
C MET A 200 -7.08 20.40 -2.87
N LYS A 201 -8.22 20.53 -2.18
CA LYS A 201 -8.23 20.93 -0.76
C LYS A 201 -8.09 19.68 0.09
N ILE A 202 -7.19 19.70 1.07
CA ILE A 202 -7.03 18.59 2.03
C ILE A 202 -7.17 19.14 3.44
N ILE A 203 -8.18 18.65 4.16
CA ILE A 203 -8.47 19.00 5.54
C ILE A 203 -8.07 17.82 6.42
N LEU A 204 -7.03 18.01 7.21
CA LEU A 204 -6.44 17.02 8.10
C LEU A 204 -7.17 17.00 9.46
N ASN A 205 -6.84 16.03 10.32
CA ASN A 205 -7.38 15.90 11.68
C ASN A 205 -8.93 15.88 11.73
N THR A 206 -9.58 15.38 10.68
CA THR A 206 -11.03 15.37 10.53
C THR A 206 -11.53 13.94 10.38
N LEU A 207 -12.03 13.38 11.47
CA LEU A 207 -12.60 12.03 11.48
C LEU A 207 -14.07 12.10 11.09
N ILE A 208 -14.39 11.67 9.86
CA ILE A 208 -15.78 11.53 9.42
C ILE A 208 -16.42 10.34 10.17
N GLY A 209 -17.57 10.58 10.79
CA GLY A 209 -18.19 9.75 11.81
C GLY A 209 -17.96 10.24 13.25
N ARG A 210 -17.19 11.32 13.46
CA ARG A 210 -17.06 11.97 14.78
C ARG A 210 -16.99 13.48 14.68
N THR A 211 -15.94 14.00 14.05
CA THR A 211 -15.73 15.46 13.86
C THR A 211 -16.79 16.06 12.94
N ARG A 212 -17.17 15.31 11.90
CA ARG A 212 -18.27 15.59 10.96
C ARG A 212 -18.91 14.28 10.55
N THR A 213 -20.10 14.32 9.96
CA THR A 213 -20.83 13.15 9.45
C THR A 213 -21.08 13.27 7.94
N VAL A 214 -21.40 12.14 7.28
CA VAL A 214 -21.79 12.14 5.86
C VAL A 214 -22.99 13.05 5.60
N LYS A 215 -23.96 13.07 6.53
CA LYS A 215 -25.13 13.96 6.47
C LYS A 215 -24.76 15.44 6.51
N GLU A 216 -23.84 15.82 7.40
CA GLU A 216 -23.37 17.21 7.48
C GLU A 216 -22.61 17.62 6.21
N LEU A 217 -21.85 16.72 5.59
CA LEU A 217 -21.22 17.00 4.30
C LEU A 217 -22.27 17.29 3.22
N PHE A 218 -23.38 16.55 3.14
CA PHE A 218 -24.47 16.91 2.22
C PHE A 218 -25.07 18.30 2.55
N ASN A 219 -25.24 18.63 3.84
CA ASN A 219 -25.74 19.94 4.27
C ASN A 219 -24.77 21.09 3.89
N GLU A 220 -23.46 20.81 3.77
CA GLU A 220 -22.44 21.74 3.28
C GLU A 220 -22.39 21.89 1.75
N SER A 221 -23.44 21.45 1.05
CA SER A 221 -23.62 21.54 -0.40
C SER A 221 -22.73 20.62 -1.24
N TYR A 222 -22.10 19.61 -0.64
CA TYR A 222 -21.44 18.55 -1.41
C TYR A 222 -22.50 17.73 -2.16
N LYS A 223 -22.34 17.56 -3.47
CA LYS A 223 -23.31 16.85 -4.33
C LYS A 223 -23.04 15.35 -4.45
N ALA A 224 -21.79 14.95 -4.18
CA ALA A 224 -21.37 13.57 -4.07
C ALA A 224 -20.29 13.42 -3.00
N ILE A 225 -20.19 12.21 -2.43
CA ILE A 225 -19.21 11.85 -1.42
C ILE A 225 -18.56 10.53 -1.83
N PHE A 226 -17.23 10.46 -1.81
CA PHE A 226 -16.47 9.22 -2.05
C PHE A 226 -15.79 8.76 -0.77
N ILE A 227 -16.11 7.55 -0.29
CA ILE A 227 -15.56 6.94 0.92
C ILE A 227 -14.39 6.01 0.56
N SER A 228 -13.21 6.31 1.08
CA SER A 228 -11.97 5.59 0.84
C SER A 228 -11.10 5.46 2.10
N VAL A 229 -11.75 5.16 3.23
CA VAL A 229 -11.12 5.09 4.56
C VAL A 229 -10.26 3.83 4.80
N GLY A 230 -10.25 2.91 3.84
CA GLY A 230 -9.48 1.66 3.89
C GLY A 230 -9.95 0.68 4.96
N ALA A 231 -9.14 -0.36 5.21
CA ALA A 231 -9.30 -1.30 6.33
C ALA A 231 -8.13 -1.08 7.30
N GLY A 232 -8.42 -0.51 8.47
CA GLY A 232 -7.38 -0.04 9.42
C GLY A 232 -7.42 -0.69 10.80
N LEU A 233 -8.41 -1.54 11.09
CA LEU A 233 -8.58 -2.17 12.39
C LEU A 233 -7.75 -3.47 12.46
N PRO A 234 -6.76 -3.59 13.37
CA PRO A 234 -5.91 -4.78 13.45
C PRO A 234 -6.66 -6.04 13.87
N VAL A 235 -6.26 -7.18 13.28
CA VAL A 235 -6.70 -8.51 13.68
C VAL A 235 -5.79 -9.05 14.78
N PHE A 236 -6.41 -9.54 15.85
CA PHE A 236 -5.73 -10.21 16.96
C PHE A 236 -6.00 -11.73 16.93
N PRO A 237 -5.04 -12.55 17.36
CA PRO A 237 -5.18 -14.00 17.34
C PRO A 237 -6.13 -14.55 18.41
N GLY A 238 -6.43 -13.80 19.48
CA GLY A 238 -7.29 -14.28 20.56
C GLY A 238 -6.67 -15.42 21.38
N ILE A 239 -5.34 -15.42 21.51
CA ILE A 239 -4.58 -16.41 22.27
C ILE A 239 -4.07 -15.84 23.59
N GLU A 240 -3.76 -16.72 24.55
CA GLU A 240 -3.25 -16.31 25.85
C GLU A 240 -1.95 -15.48 25.71
N GLY A 241 -1.87 -14.38 26.47
CA GLY A 241 -0.70 -13.50 26.50
C GLY A 241 -0.66 -12.42 25.42
N GLU A 242 -1.69 -12.26 24.59
CA GLU A 242 -1.72 -11.22 23.54
C GLU A 242 -1.62 -9.78 24.08
N ASN A 243 -1.99 -9.57 25.34
CA ASN A 243 -1.95 -8.28 26.03
C ASN A 243 -0.67 -8.06 26.86
N LEU A 244 0.36 -8.90 26.70
CA LEU A 244 1.66 -8.70 27.35
C LEU A 244 2.35 -7.44 26.81
N ASN A 245 3.19 -6.83 27.65
CA ASN A 245 4.03 -5.71 27.22
C ASN A 245 4.98 -6.16 26.09
N HIS A 246 5.19 -5.25 25.13
CA HIS A 246 5.97 -5.44 23.89
C HIS A 246 5.36 -6.42 22.87
N VAL A 247 4.09 -6.80 23.05
CA VAL A 247 3.27 -7.34 21.96
C VAL A 247 2.59 -6.16 21.26
N TYR A 248 2.94 -5.95 19.98
CA TYR A 248 2.40 -4.88 19.15
C TYR A 248 1.51 -5.44 18.06
N CYS A 249 0.46 -4.71 17.69
CA CYS A 249 -0.06 -4.85 16.34
C CYS A 249 0.84 -4.10 15.35
N SER A 250 1.01 -4.64 14.15
CA SER A 250 1.86 -4.04 13.11
C SER A 250 1.41 -2.62 12.74
N ASN A 251 0.11 -2.32 12.79
CA ASN A 251 -0.39 -0.96 12.59
C ASN A 251 0.18 0.02 13.61
N GLU A 252 0.13 -0.29 14.91
CA GLU A 252 0.72 0.57 15.94
C GLU A 252 2.22 0.72 15.73
N PHE A 253 2.94 -0.40 15.55
CA PHE A 253 4.39 -0.39 15.40
C PHE A 253 4.83 0.46 14.20
N LEU A 254 4.24 0.24 13.03
CA LEU A 254 4.58 0.97 11.81
C LEU A 254 4.11 2.44 11.89
N VAL A 255 2.97 2.75 12.50
CA VAL A 255 2.55 4.15 12.72
C VAL A 255 3.56 4.88 13.60
N ARG A 256 4.01 4.29 14.71
CA ARG A 256 5.03 4.88 15.59
C ARG A 256 6.32 5.16 14.82
N VAL A 257 6.80 4.19 14.05
CA VAL A 257 8.06 4.32 13.32
C VAL A 257 7.93 5.28 12.14
N ASN A 258 6.93 5.10 11.28
CA ASN A 258 6.87 5.81 9.99
C ASN A 258 6.20 7.18 10.10
N LEU A 259 5.08 7.28 10.82
CA LEU A 259 4.34 8.55 10.93
C LEU A 259 4.90 9.40 12.07
N MET A 260 5.16 8.78 13.22
CA MET A 260 5.66 9.50 14.40
C MET A 260 7.19 9.56 14.49
N ARG A 261 7.89 8.96 13.52
CA ARG A 261 9.36 8.98 13.41
C ARG A 261 10.10 8.51 14.66
N SER A 262 9.56 7.51 15.36
CA SER A 262 10.14 7.00 16.61
C SER A 262 11.55 6.40 16.47
N PHE A 263 12.01 6.11 15.24
CA PHE A 263 13.40 5.71 14.98
C PHE A 263 14.42 6.82 15.30
N ASP A 264 13.97 8.07 15.32
CA ASP A 264 14.75 9.30 15.56
C ASP A 264 14.50 9.89 16.96
N PHE A 265 13.99 9.09 17.89
CA PHE A 265 13.87 9.48 19.30
C PHE A 265 15.27 9.76 19.92
N PRO A 266 15.47 10.85 20.69
CA PRO A 266 14.47 11.78 21.22
C PRO A 266 14.24 13.06 20.37
N ASN A 267 14.74 13.15 19.13
CA ASN A 267 14.45 14.31 18.26
C ASN A 267 12.97 14.38 17.87
N TYR A 268 12.28 13.24 17.90
CA TYR A 268 10.83 13.11 17.87
C TYR A 268 10.33 12.49 19.18
N ASP A 269 9.21 13.00 19.70
CA ASP A 269 8.74 12.70 21.05
C ASP A 269 8.20 11.28 21.25
N THR A 270 7.79 10.61 20.16
CA THR A 270 7.14 9.29 20.28
C THR A 270 8.19 8.19 20.44
N PRO A 271 8.18 7.43 21.56
CA PRO A 271 9.07 6.29 21.72
C PRO A 271 8.55 5.05 20.98
N VAL A 272 9.46 4.11 20.75
CA VAL A 272 9.17 2.72 20.36
C VAL A 272 10.14 1.79 21.09
N TYR A 273 9.65 0.65 21.57
CA TYR A 273 10.52 -0.35 22.17
C TYR A 273 11.47 -0.93 21.11
N ARG A 274 12.77 -1.03 21.44
CA ARG A 274 13.81 -1.60 20.58
C ARG A 274 14.16 -3.00 21.07
N GLY A 275 13.41 -4.00 20.63
CA GLY A 275 13.66 -5.40 20.97
C GLY A 275 14.96 -5.93 20.36
N LYS A 276 15.64 -6.82 21.07
CA LYS A 276 16.85 -7.52 20.59
C LYS A 276 16.48 -8.76 19.78
N ASN A 277 15.49 -9.51 20.24
CA ASN A 277 15.00 -10.73 19.61
C ASN A 277 13.52 -10.53 19.27
N VAL A 278 13.25 -10.24 17.99
CA VAL A 278 11.91 -9.85 17.55
C VAL A 278 11.27 -10.97 16.76
N VAL A 279 10.04 -11.32 17.13
CA VAL A 279 9.19 -12.22 16.36
C VAL A 279 8.10 -11.42 15.65
N VAL A 280 7.94 -11.64 14.34
CA VAL A 280 6.85 -11.08 13.54
C VAL A 280 5.94 -12.20 13.07
N ILE A 281 4.64 -12.09 13.34
CA ILE A 281 3.65 -13.10 12.95
C ILE A 281 2.92 -12.64 11.68
N GLY A 282 3.12 -13.34 10.56
CA GLY A 282 2.46 -13.04 9.28
C GLY A 282 3.37 -13.25 8.08
N GLY A 283 2.80 -13.20 6.86
CA GLY A 283 3.54 -13.44 5.60
C GLY A 283 3.31 -12.41 4.50
N GLY A 284 2.55 -11.34 4.78
CA GLY A 284 2.26 -10.26 3.82
C GLY A 284 3.28 -9.13 3.84
N ASN A 285 3.06 -8.11 3.01
CA ASN A 285 3.94 -6.94 2.95
C ASN A 285 4.09 -6.25 4.31
N THR A 286 3.01 -6.17 5.09
CA THR A 286 3.03 -5.62 6.46
C THR A 286 3.98 -6.38 7.38
N ALA A 287 4.07 -7.71 7.24
CA ALA A 287 5.00 -8.53 8.02
C ALA A 287 6.45 -8.27 7.59
N MET A 288 6.71 -8.19 6.27
CA MET A 288 8.04 -7.86 5.75
C MET A 288 8.49 -6.46 6.20
N ASP A 289 7.60 -5.48 6.12
CA ASP A 289 7.88 -4.11 6.54
C ASP A 289 8.15 -4.02 8.04
N SER A 290 7.36 -4.73 8.86
CA SER A 290 7.57 -4.79 10.32
C SER A 290 8.91 -5.44 10.67
N ALA A 291 9.23 -6.59 10.06
CA ALA A 291 10.48 -7.31 10.33
C ALA A 291 11.72 -6.49 9.94
N ARG A 292 11.69 -5.87 8.75
CA ARG A 292 12.79 -5.04 8.24
C ARG A 292 12.94 -3.73 9.00
N THR A 293 11.84 -3.20 9.55
CA THR A 293 11.84 -2.04 10.44
C THR A 293 12.45 -2.38 11.80
N ALA A 294 12.05 -3.50 12.41
CA ALA A 294 12.63 -3.97 13.68
C ALA A 294 14.16 -4.15 13.57
N LEU A 295 14.62 -4.74 12.46
CA LEU A 295 16.05 -4.89 12.19
C LEU A 295 16.78 -3.53 12.16
N ARG A 296 16.19 -2.52 11.52
CA ARG A 296 16.75 -1.15 11.44
C ARG A 296 16.72 -0.39 12.75
N LEU A 297 15.82 -0.76 13.66
CA LEU A 297 15.78 -0.21 15.03
C LEU A 297 16.86 -0.81 15.95
N GLY A 298 17.57 -1.84 15.49
CA GLY A 298 18.72 -2.41 16.19
C GLY A 298 18.51 -3.84 16.71
N ALA A 299 17.48 -4.55 16.26
CA ALA A 299 17.30 -5.96 16.62
C ALA A 299 18.51 -6.81 16.18
N GLU A 300 18.97 -7.68 17.07
CA GLU A 300 20.07 -8.62 16.83
C GLU A 300 19.57 -9.82 16.00
N SER A 301 18.34 -10.27 16.28
CA SER A 301 17.66 -11.34 15.56
C SER A 301 16.21 -10.97 15.27
N VAL A 302 15.77 -11.26 14.04
CA VAL A 302 14.37 -11.08 13.63
C VAL A 302 13.89 -12.37 12.96
N LYS A 303 12.84 -12.96 13.54
CA LYS A 303 12.19 -14.17 13.05
C LYS A 303 10.78 -13.85 12.56
N LEU A 304 10.46 -14.26 11.34
CA LEU A 304 9.14 -14.12 10.74
C LEU A 304 8.44 -15.49 10.76
N ILE A 305 7.37 -15.61 11.55
CA ILE A 305 6.59 -16.83 11.70
C ILE A 305 5.42 -16.79 10.72
N TYR A 306 5.31 -17.84 9.90
CA TYR A 306 4.23 -17.96 8.94
C TYR A 306 3.63 -19.37 8.91
N ARG A 307 2.31 -19.45 8.99
CA ARG A 307 1.57 -20.72 9.07
C ARG A 307 1.58 -21.56 7.79
N ARG A 308 2.08 -21.05 6.66
CA ARG A 308 2.22 -21.77 5.38
C ARG A 308 3.68 -21.74 4.92
N THR A 309 3.97 -22.19 3.69
CA THR A 309 5.34 -22.12 3.14
C THR A 309 5.61 -20.76 2.52
N GLU A 310 6.88 -20.50 2.17
CA GLU A 310 7.28 -19.28 1.47
C GLU A 310 6.56 -19.11 0.12
N LYS A 311 6.17 -20.20 -0.54
CA LYS A 311 5.46 -20.16 -1.83
C LYS A 311 4.08 -19.52 -1.71
N GLU A 312 3.40 -19.71 -0.58
CA GLU A 312 2.08 -19.14 -0.32
C GLU A 312 2.12 -17.73 0.30
N MET A 313 3.32 -17.20 0.60
CA MET A 313 3.45 -15.86 1.17
C MET A 313 2.94 -14.79 0.18
N PRO A 314 1.97 -13.94 0.59
CA PRO A 314 1.42 -12.90 -0.29
C PRO A 314 2.34 -11.67 -0.42
N ALA A 315 3.43 -11.59 0.34
CA ALA A 315 4.38 -10.49 0.22
C ALA A 315 5.02 -10.44 -1.18
N ARG A 316 5.22 -9.22 -1.67
CA ARG A 316 5.89 -8.93 -2.95
C ARG A 316 7.24 -9.62 -2.99
N GLU A 317 7.55 -10.27 -4.12
CA GLU A 317 8.72 -11.15 -4.22
C GLU A 317 10.04 -10.41 -3.92
N GLU A 318 10.18 -9.19 -4.46
CA GLU A 318 11.34 -8.34 -4.21
C GLU A 318 11.56 -8.09 -2.71
N GLU A 319 10.49 -7.88 -1.95
CA GLU A 319 10.59 -7.57 -0.52
C GLU A 319 10.95 -8.81 0.31
N ARG A 320 10.47 -9.99 -0.09
CA ARG A 320 10.88 -11.27 0.51
C ARG A 320 12.37 -11.50 0.30
N LEU A 321 12.86 -11.28 -0.92
CA LEU A 321 14.28 -11.40 -1.24
C LEU A 321 15.13 -10.39 -0.47
N HIS A 322 14.64 -9.14 -0.33
CA HIS A 322 15.33 -8.11 0.45
C HIS A 322 15.40 -8.48 1.94
N ALA A 323 14.30 -8.98 2.51
CA ALA A 323 14.25 -9.43 3.90
C ALA A 323 15.25 -10.57 4.16
N ARG A 324 15.30 -11.58 3.28
CA ARG A 324 16.27 -12.68 3.35
C ARG A 324 17.71 -12.18 3.27
N LYS A 325 18.04 -11.31 2.29
CA LYS A 325 19.38 -10.71 2.14
C LYS A 325 19.81 -9.88 3.36
N GLU A 326 18.85 -9.25 4.05
CA GLU A 326 19.09 -8.46 5.25
C GLU A 326 19.30 -9.33 6.51
N GLY A 327 18.98 -10.63 6.45
CA GLY A 327 19.21 -11.62 7.50
C GLY A 327 17.97 -12.00 8.31
N ILE A 328 16.76 -11.71 7.83
CA ILE A 328 15.52 -12.12 8.50
C ILE A 328 15.32 -13.63 8.30
N GLU A 329 15.10 -14.34 9.41
CA GLU A 329 14.85 -15.77 9.42
C GLU A 329 13.35 -16.04 9.25
N PHE A 330 12.95 -16.79 8.22
CA PHE A 330 11.55 -17.19 8.05
C PHE A 330 11.34 -18.58 8.64
N ILE A 331 10.48 -18.65 9.65
CA ILE A 331 10.02 -19.87 10.29
C ILE A 331 8.63 -20.17 9.71
N VAL A 332 8.65 -20.97 8.64
CA VAL A 332 7.44 -21.37 7.92
C VAL A 332 6.77 -22.58 8.58
N LEU A 333 5.55 -22.89 8.12
CA LEU A 333 4.76 -24.00 8.65
C LEU A 333 4.68 -23.98 10.18
N THR A 334 4.47 -22.79 10.73
CA THR A 334 4.48 -22.56 12.18
C THR A 334 3.40 -21.54 12.53
N ASN A 335 2.63 -21.83 13.58
CA ASN A 335 1.55 -20.96 14.06
C ASN A 335 1.70 -20.70 15.58
N PRO A 336 1.59 -19.45 16.06
CA PRO A 336 1.64 -19.18 17.49
C PRO A 336 0.36 -19.67 18.18
N VAL A 337 0.52 -20.25 19.38
CA VAL A 337 -0.59 -20.74 20.21
C VAL A 337 -0.66 -20.05 21.56
N LYS A 338 0.45 -19.47 22.05
CA LYS A 338 0.50 -18.73 23.31
C LYS A 338 1.70 -17.78 23.36
N PHE A 339 1.51 -16.59 23.93
CA PHE A 339 2.62 -15.70 24.29
C PHE A 339 2.94 -15.85 25.78
N ILE A 340 4.21 -16.05 26.11
CA ILE A 340 4.67 -16.34 27.46
C ILE A 340 5.32 -15.08 28.02
N GLY A 341 4.82 -14.61 29.17
CA GLY A 341 5.34 -13.44 29.88
C GLY A 341 6.34 -13.77 30.99
N ASP A 342 7.13 -12.79 31.38
CA ASP A 342 7.88 -12.79 32.64
C ASP A 342 7.00 -12.37 33.84
N GLU A 343 7.60 -12.25 35.02
CA GLU A 343 6.91 -11.83 36.25
C GLU A 343 6.34 -10.40 36.15
N LYS A 344 6.95 -9.54 35.33
CA LYS A 344 6.54 -8.15 35.08
C LYS A 344 5.63 -8.00 33.85
N LYS A 345 5.14 -9.11 33.30
CA LYS A 345 4.24 -9.17 32.13
C LYS A 345 4.86 -8.65 30.83
N PHE A 346 6.18 -8.70 30.67
CA PHE A 346 6.85 -8.54 29.38
C PHE A 346 6.94 -9.87 28.66
N VAL A 347 6.72 -9.88 27.33
CA VAL A 347 6.90 -11.10 26.55
C VAL A 347 8.35 -11.58 26.62
N LYS A 348 8.53 -12.88 26.86
CA LYS A 348 9.84 -13.56 26.88
C LYS A 348 9.95 -14.71 25.87
N ALA A 349 8.82 -15.25 25.44
CA ALA A 349 8.77 -16.31 24.43
C ALA A 349 7.40 -16.38 23.74
N VAL A 350 7.37 -16.99 22.56
CA VAL A 350 6.17 -17.42 21.87
C VAL A 350 6.17 -18.95 21.78
N GLU A 351 5.11 -19.57 22.27
CA GLU A 351 4.85 -20.98 22.03
C GLU A 351 4.17 -21.13 20.67
N CYS A 352 4.68 -22.05 19.87
CA CYS A 352 4.22 -22.31 18.51
C CYS A 352 3.95 -23.80 18.32
N ILE A 353 3.08 -24.10 17.36
CA ILE A 353 2.82 -25.45 16.86
C ILE A 353 3.29 -25.55 15.40
N LYS A 354 3.79 -26.72 15.00
CA LYS A 354 4.14 -26.98 13.60
C LYS A 354 2.88 -27.24 12.79
N MET A 355 2.93 -26.83 11.53
CA MET A 355 1.85 -26.99 10.56
C MET A 355 2.29 -27.93 9.44
N GLU A 356 1.33 -28.57 8.81
CA GLU A 356 1.47 -29.16 7.48
C GLU A 356 0.45 -28.56 6.52
N LEU A 357 0.68 -28.70 5.22
CA LEU A 357 -0.26 -28.20 4.23
C LEU A 357 -1.25 -29.30 3.83
N GLY A 358 -2.53 -29.02 3.97
CA GLY A 358 -3.63 -29.82 3.42
C GLY A 358 -4.00 -29.40 2.00
N ASP A 359 -5.30 -29.52 1.70
CA ASP A 359 -5.89 -29.13 0.41
C ASP A 359 -5.95 -27.61 0.20
N TYR A 360 -6.29 -27.18 -1.01
CA TYR A 360 -6.45 -25.76 -1.34
C TYR A 360 -7.69 -25.16 -0.66
N ASP A 361 -7.54 -23.97 -0.11
CA ASP A 361 -8.61 -23.13 0.41
C ASP A 361 -9.24 -22.25 -0.69
N ASP A 362 -10.31 -21.53 -0.35
CA ASP A 362 -11.04 -20.63 -1.26
C ASP A 362 -10.19 -19.50 -1.84
N SER A 363 -9.05 -19.19 -1.21
CA SER A 363 -8.09 -18.20 -1.71
C SER A 363 -7.08 -18.79 -2.69
N GLY A 364 -7.23 -20.07 -3.06
CA GLY A 364 -6.32 -20.79 -3.94
C GLY A 364 -4.98 -21.16 -3.29
N ARG A 365 -4.89 -21.13 -1.96
CA ARG A 365 -3.68 -21.45 -1.19
C ARG A 365 -3.91 -22.69 -0.35
N ARG A 366 -2.88 -23.48 -0.08
CA ARG A 366 -3.05 -24.69 0.74
C ARG A 366 -3.41 -24.34 2.19
N HIS A 367 -4.42 -25.02 2.73
CA HIS A 367 -4.92 -24.86 4.07
C HIS A 367 -3.91 -25.43 5.07
N PRO A 368 -3.45 -24.66 6.08
CA PRO A 368 -2.52 -25.17 7.07
C PRO A 368 -3.25 -26.01 8.12
N GLN A 369 -2.72 -27.17 8.48
CA GLN A 369 -3.25 -28.08 9.50
C GLN A 369 -2.21 -28.29 10.59
N GLU A 370 -2.65 -28.34 11.84
CA GLU A 370 -1.76 -28.48 13.00
C GLU A 370 -1.23 -29.91 13.10
N ILE A 371 0.08 -30.04 13.28
CA ILE A 371 0.71 -31.31 13.66
C ILE A 371 0.60 -31.42 15.18
N LYS A 372 -0.21 -32.36 15.68
CA LYS A 372 -0.39 -32.57 17.12
C LYS A 372 0.93 -32.88 17.82
N GLU A 373 1.04 -32.46 19.08
CA GLU A 373 2.21 -32.73 19.95
C GLU A 373 3.54 -32.19 19.38
N SER A 374 3.48 -31.16 18.53
CA SER A 374 4.66 -30.56 17.89
C SER A 374 5.06 -29.20 18.49
N ASN A 375 4.49 -28.86 19.66
CA ASN A 375 4.67 -27.56 20.29
C ASN A 375 6.13 -27.31 20.68
N TYR A 376 6.58 -26.07 20.49
CA TYR A 376 7.90 -25.62 20.90
C TYR A 376 7.89 -24.11 21.18
N ALA A 377 8.85 -23.63 21.97
CA ALA A 377 8.96 -22.22 22.31
C ALA A 377 10.09 -21.54 21.52
N ILE A 378 9.86 -20.28 21.13
CA ILE A 378 10.86 -19.38 20.56
C ILE A 378 11.02 -18.20 21.51
N GLU A 379 12.23 -18.01 22.05
CA GLU A 379 12.54 -16.85 22.89
C GLU A 379 12.46 -15.54 22.09
N THR A 380 11.86 -14.52 22.69
CA THR A 380 11.60 -13.23 22.05
C THR A 380 11.33 -12.17 23.11
N ASP A 381 11.81 -10.93 22.91
CA ASP A 381 11.53 -9.81 23.81
C ASP A 381 10.54 -8.79 23.22
N MET A 382 10.12 -9.04 21.97
CA MET A 382 9.08 -8.28 21.27
C MET A 382 8.33 -9.18 20.29
N VAL A 383 7.02 -9.00 20.18
CA VAL A 383 6.18 -9.67 19.18
C VAL A 383 5.43 -8.62 18.36
N ILE A 384 5.39 -8.78 17.04
CA ILE A 384 4.63 -7.90 16.13
C ILE A 384 3.62 -8.72 15.34
N LEU A 385 2.33 -8.41 15.50
CA LEU A 385 1.21 -9.09 14.87
C LEU A 385 0.87 -8.44 13.51
N ALA A 386 1.11 -9.16 12.42
CA ALA A 386 0.82 -8.74 11.04
C ALA A 386 -0.17 -9.72 10.37
N LEU A 387 -1.34 -9.89 11.02
CA LEU A 387 -2.34 -10.90 10.68
C LEU A 387 -3.42 -10.45 9.69
N GLY A 388 -3.42 -9.17 9.30
CA GLY A 388 -4.44 -8.56 8.45
C GLY A 388 -5.20 -7.46 9.17
N LEU A 389 -6.12 -6.81 8.44
CA LEU A 389 -6.89 -5.66 8.89
C LEU A 389 -8.37 -5.84 8.54
N HIS A 390 -9.23 -5.21 9.33
CA HIS A 390 -10.67 -5.09 9.10
C HIS A 390 -11.09 -3.62 8.90
N PRO A 391 -12.25 -3.40 8.27
CA PRO A 391 -12.91 -2.10 8.24
C PRO A 391 -13.13 -1.51 9.64
N ASN A 392 -12.92 -0.21 9.78
CA ASN A 392 -13.25 0.49 11.02
C ASN A 392 -14.73 0.91 11.02
N PRO A 393 -15.54 0.50 12.01
CA PRO A 393 -16.98 0.72 11.99
C PRO A 393 -17.41 2.16 12.32
N VAL A 394 -16.50 3.06 12.74
CA VAL A 394 -16.85 4.42 13.19
C VAL A 394 -17.66 5.20 12.15
N LEU A 395 -17.27 5.15 10.88
CA LEU A 395 -17.97 5.84 9.80
C LEU A 395 -19.26 5.10 9.42
N THR A 396 -19.17 3.79 9.26
CA THR A 396 -20.28 2.99 8.72
C THR A 396 -21.46 2.91 9.68
N LEU A 397 -21.22 2.75 10.99
CA LEU A 397 -22.28 2.70 12.01
C LEU A 397 -23.07 4.01 12.14
N LEU A 398 -22.49 5.15 11.74
CA LEU A 398 -23.13 6.46 11.84
C LEU A 398 -23.65 6.99 10.52
N THR A 399 -23.46 6.26 9.43
CA THR A 399 -24.00 6.62 8.13
C THR A 399 -25.30 5.86 7.92
N GLU A 400 -26.42 6.53 8.18
CA GLU A 400 -27.77 5.97 8.04
C GLU A 400 -28.00 5.41 6.63
N GLY A 401 -28.51 4.17 6.56
CA GLY A 401 -28.81 3.48 5.30
C GLY A 401 -27.60 2.92 4.55
N LEU A 402 -26.37 2.98 5.11
CA LEU A 402 -25.17 2.41 4.50
C LEU A 402 -25.05 0.91 4.81
N ASN A 403 -25.14 0.08 3.77
CA ASN A 403 -25.06 -1.37 3.88
C ASN A 403 -23.60 -1.82 3.88
N THR A 404 -23.30 -2.76 4.79
CA THR A 404 -22.02 -3.48 4.83
C THR A 404 -22.24 -4.97 4.78
N ASP A 405 -21.22 -5.71 4.36
CA ASP A 405 -21.21 -7.17 4.50
C ASP A 405 -21.00 -7.60 5.96
N ARG A 406 -20.99 -8.92 6.21
CA ARG A 406 -20.77 -9.50 7.54
C ARG A 406 -19.41 -9.18 8.17
N HIS A 407 -18.45 -8.72 7.38
CA HIS A 407 -17.10 -8.35 7.82
C HIS A 407 -16.91 -6.83 7.93
N GLY A 408 -17.96 -6.05 7.67
CA GLY A 408 -17.96 -4.59 7.77
C GLY A 408 -17.48 -3.86 6.51
N TYR A 409 -17.25 -4.56 5.40
CA TYR A 409 -16.90 -3.91 4.12
C TYR A 409 -18.14 -3.26 3.51
N ILE A 410 -17.99 -2.06 2.94
CA ILE A 410 -19.10 -1.36 2.30
C ILE A 410 -19.54 -2.12 1.04
N ILE A 411 -20.84 -2.32 0.89
CA ILE A 411 -21.41 -2.92 -0.32
C ILE A 411 -21.63 -1.81 -1.36
N ILE A 412 -21.17 -2.04 -2.58
CA ILE A 412 -21.30 -1.14 -3.72
C ILE A 412 -21.94 -1.85 -4.91
N ASP A 413 -22.59 -1.08 -5.78
CA ASP A 413 -23.06 -1.54 -7.09
C ASP A 413 -21.94 -1.50 -8.16
N ASP A 414 -22.27 -1.87 -9.40
CA ASP A 414 -21.32 -1.85 -10.54
C ASP A 414 -20.79 -0.44 -10.85
N ASN A 415 -21.49 0.60 -10.40
CA ASN A 415 -21.10 2.00 -10.53
C ASN A 415 -20.33 2.52 -9.31
N TYR A 416 -19.93 1.66 -8.36
CA TYR A 416 -19.25 2.05 -7.12
C TYR A 416 -20.13 2.88 -6.16
N MET A 417 -21.43 2.99 -6.43
CA MET A 417 -22.37 3.68 -5.56
C MET A 417 -22.78 2.74 -4.42
N THR A 418 -22.87 3.30 -3.22
CA THR A 418 -23.32 2.56 -2.04
C THR A 418 -24.85 2.52 -2.00
N SER A 419 -25.43 1.89 -0.97
CA SER A 419 -26.87 1.96 -0.70
C SER A 419 -27.40 3.36 -0.36
N VAL A 420 -26.52 4.34 -0.12
CA VAL A 420 -26.88 5.75 0.09
C VAL A 420 -26.68 6.53 -1.23
N PRO A 421 -27.75 7.08 -1.84
CA PRO A 421 -27.64 7.81 -3.11
C PRO A 421 -26.67 9.00 -3.04
N GLY A 422 -25.77 9.10 -4.02
CA GLY A 422 -24.74 10.14 -4.07
C GLY A 422 -23.52 9.86 -3.18
N VAL A 423 -23.50 8.73 -2.47
CA VAL A 423 -22.33 8.23 -1.75
C VAL A 423 -21.74 7.04 -2.51
N PHE A 424 -20.45 7.13 -2.81
CA PHE A 424 -19.66 6.13 -3.51
C PHE A 424 -18.56 5.61 -2.58
N ALA A 425 -18.02 4.43 -2.85
CA ALA A 425 -16.91 3.88 -2.06
C ALA A 425 -15.90 3.12 -2.93
N GLY A 426 -14.64 3.06 -2.48
CA GLY A 426 -13.58 2.38 -3.22
C GLY A 426 -12.28 2.22 -2.42
N GLY A 427 -11.44 1.28 -2.87
CA GLY A 427 -10.23 0.87 -2.15
C GLY A 427 -10.49 -0.21 -1.12
N ASP A 428 -9.63 -0.30 -0.11
CA ASP A 428 -9.63 -1.44 0.82
C ASP A 428 -10.94 -1.54 1.64
N ILE A 429 -11.69 -0.44 1.80
CA ILE A 429 -12.99 -0.41 2.50
C ILE A 429 -14.10 -1.22 1.78
N VAL A 430 -13.89 -1.56 0.51
CA VAL A 430 -14.78 -2.42 -0.30
C VAL A 430 -14.06 -3.71 -0.74
N GLY A 431 -12.95 -4.08 -0.10
CA GLY A 431 -12.22 -5.33 -0.37
C GLY A 431 -11.04 -5.22 -1.35
N GLY A 432 -10.54 -4.02 -1.66
CA GLY A 432 -9.25 -3.86 -2.36
C GLY A 432 -8.07 -4.38 -1.51
N ASP A 433 -7.04 -4.92 -2.17
CA ASP A 433 -5.88 -5.54 -1.48
C ASP A 433 -4.57 -4.76 -1.70
N THR A 434 -4.36 -4.23 -2.91
CA THR A 434 -3.12 -3.51 -3.26
C THR A 434 -3.34 -2.02 -3.50
N VAL A 435 -2.28 -1.22 -3.29
CA VAL A 435 -2.27 0.24 -3.52
C VAL A 435 -2.86 0.60 -4.89
N ILE A 436 -2.46 -0.11 -5.93
CA ILE A 436 -2.85 0.19 -7.32
C ILE A 436 -4.25 -0.31 -7.66
N GLU A 437 -4.73 -1.38 -7.04
CA GLU A 437 -6.15 -1.76 -7.13
C GLU A 437 -7.03 -0.69 -6.49
N ALA A 438 -6.64 -0.20 -5.31
CA ALA A 438 -7.34 0.91 -4.66
C ALA A 438 -7.37 2.17 -5.54
N MET A 439 -6.27 2.51 -6.21
CA MET A 439 -6.25 3.58 -7.21
C MET A 439 -7.16 3.28 -8.41
N GLY A 440 -7.15 2.05 -8.93
CA GLY A 440 -8.04 1.63 -10.01
C GLY A 440 -9.51 1.77 -9.65
N MET A 441 -9.89 1.42 -8.43
CA MET A 441 -11.24 1.63 -7.88
C MET A 441 -11.58 3.12 -7.77
N GLY A 442 -10.69 3.94 -7.22
CA GLY A 442 -10.88 5.39 -7.14
C GLY A 442 -11.08 6.05 -8.51
N LYS A 443 -10.39 5.56 -9.53
CA LYS A 443 -10.52 6.01 -10.92
C LYS A 443 -11.88 5.66 -11.53
N LYS A 444 -12.36 4.45 -11.30
CA LYS A 444 -13.69 4.03 -11.77
C LYS A 444 -14.78 4.80 -11.04
N ALA A 445 -14.68 4.94 -9.72
CA ALA A 445 -15.60 5.73 -8.92
C ALA A 445 -15.65 7.21 -9.36
N ALA A 446 -14.51 7.82 -9.70
CA ALA A 446 -14.50 9.19 -10.23
C ALA A 446 -15.34 9.34 -11.51
N ARG A 447 -15.25 8.37 -12.44
CA ARG A 447 -16.08 8.35 -13.66
C ARG A 447 -17.57 8.19 -13.31
N SER A 448 -17.90 7.30 -12.38
CA SER A 448 -19.29 7.09 -11.93
C SER A 448 -19.89 8.33 -11.26
N ILE A 449 -19.11 9.00 -10.41
CA ILE A 449 -19.50 10.26 -9.77
C ILE A 449 -19.78 11.32 -10.83
N ALA A 450 -18.91 11.47 -11.83
CA ALA A 450 -19.12 12.43 -12.91
C ALA A 450 -20.40 12.13 -13.71
N CYS A 451 -20.63 10.85 -14.07
CA CYS A 451 -21.88 10.44 -14.72
C CYS A 451 -23.12 10.76 -13.87
N TYR A 452 -23.07 10.46 -12.58
CA TYR A 452 -24.16 10.74 -11.63
C TYR A 452 -24.47 12.23 -11.51
N LEU A 453 -23.43 13.07 -11.45
CA LEU A 453 -23.58 14.52 -11.33
C LEU A 453 -24.05 15.20 -12.61
N ASN A 454 -23.78 14.62 -13.78
CA ASN A 454 -24.23 15.17 -15.08
C ASN A 454 -25.67 14.76 -15.45
N GLN A 455 -26.24 13.75 -14.77
CA GLN A 455 -27.63 13.32 -14.96
C GLN A 455 -28.63 14.07 -14.06
N LYS A 456 -28.13 14.87 -13.13
CA LYS A 456 -28.90 15.74 -12.23
C LYS A 456 -28.75 17.18 -12.65
#